data_AF-A0A3C1PL94-F1
#
_entry.id   AF-A0A3C1PL94-F1
#
_cell.length_a   1.000
_cell.length_b   1.000
_cell.length_c   1.000
_cell.angle_alpha   90.00
_cell.angle_beta   90.00
_cell.angle_gamma   90.00
#
_symmetry.space_group_name_H-M   'P 1'
#
loop_
_entity.id
_entity.type
_entity.pdbx_description
1 polymer ?
#
loop_
_entity_poly.entity_id
_entity_poly.type
_entity_poly.pdbx_seq_one_letter_code
_entity_poly.pdbx_strand_id
1 'polypeptide(L)'
;MLKVKVCGNKFEENATQIAELKPDFMGFIFYKESKRYCAEISIETILSLKRNQVIPVAVFVNEKMERVLEICSLYQIFHLQLHGTESVEYCKVLKNMGFTIIKAIPMENDFPSELVEKYLEVSDYLLFDTKTEQFGGSGVKFNHQLLN
;
A
#
# COMPACT_ATOMS: atom_id res chain seq x y z
N MET A 1 12.93 -15.23 -3.07
CA MET A 1 13.79 -14.03 -3.13
C MET A 1 13.07 -12.90 -2.40
N LEU A 2 13.78 -12.05 -1.67
CA LEU A 2 13.20 -10.95 -0.89
C LEU A 2 12.65 -9.87 -1.83
N LYS A 3 11.42 -9.38 -1.58
CA LYS A 3 10.86 -8.22 -2.27
C LYS A 3 11.03 -6.95 -1.45
N VAL A 4 11.38 -5.84 -2.10
CA VAL A 4 11.63 -4.54 -1.48
C VAL A 4 10.59 -3.52 -1.94
N LYS A 5 9.98 -2.82 -0.98
CA LYS A 5 9.01 -1.76 -1.23
C LYS A 5 9.46 -0.43 -0.60
N VAL A 6 9.47 0.64 -1.38
CA VAL A 6 9.73 2.02 -0.89
C VAL A 6 8.43 2.82 -0.88
N CYS A 7 7.99 3.34 0.26
CA CYS A 7 6.65 3.90 0.42
C CYS A 7 6.64 5.39 0.79
N GLY A 8 5.61 6.11 0.34
CA GLY A 8 5.40 7.53 0.68
C GLY A 8 6.09 8.49 -0.27
N ASN A 9 6.18 8.11 -1.55
CA ASN A 9 6.82 8.90 -2.59
C ASN A 9 5.88 10.05 -3.01
N LYS A 10 6.19 11.26 -2.55
CA LYS A 10 5.41 12.47 -2.84
C LYS A 10 6.04 13.35 -3.93
N PHE A 11 7.38 13.41 -3.97
CA PHE A 11 8.13 14.29 -4.87
C PHE A 11 8.59 13.51 -6.10
N GLU A 12 8.31 14.03 -7.28
CA GLU A 12 8.56 13.35 -8.57
C GLU A 12 10.04 13.06 -8.81
N GLU A 13 10.91 14.02 -8.51
CA GLU A 13 12.35 13.87 -8.67
C GLU A 13 12.87 12.72 -7.80
N ASN A 14 12.47 12.68 -6.53
CA ASN A 14 12.83 11.61 -5.61
C ASN A 14 12.26 10.26 -6.08
N ALA A 15 11.00 10.22 -6.54
CA ALA A 15 10.40 9.00 -7.05
C ALA A 15 11.18 8.45 -8.27
N THR A 16 11.65 9.33 -9.15
CA THR A 16 12.44 8.95 -10.33
C THR A 16 13.80 8.39 -9.93
N GLN A 17 14.52 9.06 -9.01
CA GLN A 17 15.81 8.58 -8.51
C GLN A 17 15.70 7.22 -7.80
N ILE A 18 14.64 7.01 -6.99
CA ILE A 18 14.41 5.72 -6.33
C ILE A 18 14.11 4.62 -7.37
N ALA A 19 13.40 4.94 -8.46
CA ALA A 19 13.08 3.97 -9.50
C ALA A 19 14.32 3.42 -10.20
N GLU A 20 15.40 4.21 -10.31
CA GLU A 20 16.68 3.77 -10.88
C GLU A 20 17.37 2.69 -10.03
N LEU A 21 17.06 2.65 -8.73
CA LEU A 21 17.53 1.60 -7.81
C LEU A 21 16.72 0.29 -7.94
N LYS A 22 15.66 0.29 -8.75
CA LYS A 22 14.82 -0.87 -9.10
C LYS A 22 14.28 -1.65 -7.89
N PRO A 23 13.61 -1.00 -6.90
CA PRO A 23 12.84 -1.74 -5.91
C PRO A 23 11.70 -2.51 -6.59
N ASP A 24 11.22 -3.60 -6.00
CA ASP A 24 10.07 -4.34 -6.54
C ASP A 24 8.81 -3.47 -6.57
N PHE A 25 8.59 -2.66 -5.52
CA PHE A 25 7.39 -1.84 -5.37
C PHE A 25 7.70 -0.40 -4.93
N MET A 26 6.88 0.54 -5.40
CA MET A 26 6.88 1.92 -4.91
C MET A 26 5.47 2.38 -4.52
N GLY A 27 5.32 2.88 -3.29
CA GLY A 27 4.05 3.27 -2.69
C GLY A 27 3.75 4.77 -2.79
N PHE A 28 2.53 5.09 -3.22
CA PHE A 28 1.97 6.43 -3.40
C PHE A 28 0.75 6.59 -2.49
N ILE A 29 0.78 7.55 -1.58
CA ILE A 29 -0.23 7.67 -0.52
C ILE A 29 -1.35 8.62 -0.95
N PHE A 30 -2.54 8.08 -1.12
CA PHE A 30 -3.76 8.81 -1.47
C PHE A 30 -4.69 8.97 -0.26
N TYR A 31 -4.11 9.24 0.90
CA TYR A 31 -4.83 9.58 2.13
C TYR A 31 -4.52 11.02 2.56
N LYS A 32 -5.53 11.88 2.56
CA LYS A 32 -5.39 13.34 2.71
C LYS A 32 -4.73 13.78 4.01
N GLU A 33 -4.90 13.03 5.09
CA GLU A 33 -4.33 13.38 6.40
C GLU A 33 -2.85 12.97 6.52
N SER A 34 -2.31 12.24 5.54
CA SER A 34 -0.90 11.90 5.50
C SER A 34 -0.05 13.10 5.09
N LYS A 35 1.03 13.39 5.83
CA LYS A 35 2.08 14.33 5.40
C LYS A 35 2.72 13.97 4.05
N ARG A 36 2.61 12.68 3.68
CA ARG A 36 3.14 12.09 2.44
C ARG A 36 2.06 11.94 1.36
N TYR A 37 0.91 12.61 1.51
CA TYR A 37 -0.15 12.65 0.50
C TYR A 37 0.38 13.15 -0.84
N CYS A 38 0.12 12.40 -1.92
CA CYS A 38 0.75 12.61 -3.23
C CYS A 38 -0.26 12.87 -4.37
N ALA A 39 -1.38 13.54 -4.10
CA ALA A 39 -2.40 13.79 -5.13
C ALA A 39 -1.94 14.67 -6.31
N GLU A 40 -0.82 15.37 -6.17
CA GLU A 40 -0.25 16.21 -7.22
C GLU A 40 0.79 15.47 -8.07
N ILE A 41 1.03 14.19 -7.83
CA ILE A 41 1.97 13.43 -8.64
C ILE A 41 1.45 13.32 -10.07
N SER A 42 2.32 13.50 -11.05
CA SER A 42 2.01 13.33 -12.47
C SER A 42 1.85 11.85 -12.84
N ILE A 43 0.99 11.60 -13.83
CA ILE A 43 0.86 10.27 -14.43
C ILE A 43 2.17 9.83 -15.10
N GLU A 44 2.91 10.77 -15.66
CA GLU A 44 4.20 10.55 -16.31
C GLU A 44 5.22 9.94 -15.34
N THR A 45 5.22 10.41 -14.08
CA THR A 45 6.05 9.84 -13.02
C THR A 45 5.68 8.38 -12.74
N ILE A 46 4.39 8.07 -12.61
CA ILE A 46 3.94 6.68 -12.39
C ILE A 46 4.28 5.77 -13.58
N LEU A 47 4.12 6.27 -14.81
CA LEU A 47 4.46 5.52 -16.03
C LEU A 47 5.98 5.29 -16.16
N SER A 48 6.82 6.18 -15.63
CA SER A 48 8.28 6.00 -15.63
C SER A 48 8.72 4.82 -14.77
N LEU A 49 8.02 4.55 -13.67
CA LEU A 49 8.28 3.39 -12.79
C LEU A 49 8.11 2.07 -13.55
N LYS A 50 7.03 1.96 -14.32
CA LYS A 50 6.76 0.78 -15.14
C LYS A 50 7.88 0.52 -16.15
N ARG A 51 8.45 1.59 -16.75
CA ARG A 51 9.61 1.46 -17.65
C ARG A 51 10.86 0.94 -16.93
N ASN A 52 11.01 1.28 -15.66
CA ASN A 52 12.07 0.76 -14.78
C ASN A 52 11.75 -0.61 -14.15
N GLN A 53 10.66 -1.27 -14.57
CA GLN A 53 10.19 -2.55 -14.02
C GLN A 53 9.83 -2.48 -12.53
N VAL A 54 9.46 -1.28 -12.06
CA VAL A 54 9.01 -1.03 -10.68
C VAL A 54 7.49 -1.00 -10.66
N ILE A 55 6.89 -1.70 -9.69
CA ILE A 55 5.44 -1.79 -9.56
C ILE A 55 4.91 -0.63 -8.69
N PRO A 56 4.08 0.29 -9.24
CA PRO A 56 3.43 1.31 -8.42
C PRO A 56 2.31 0.70 -7.57
N VAL A 57 2.21 1.17 -6.32
CA VAL A 57 1.19 0.77 -5.35
C VAL A 57 0.47 2.00 -4.84
N ALA A 58 -0.85 2.06 -5.00
CA ALA A 58 -1.68 3.12 -4.44
C ALA A 58 -2.10 2.74 -3.01
N VAL A 59 -1.83 3.62 -2.05
CA VAL A 59 -2.11 3.39 -0.62
C VAL A 59 -3.33 4.21 -0.21
N PHE A 60 -4.32 3.52 0.35
CA PHE A 60 -5.57 4.10 0.82
C PHE A 60 -5.81 3.79 2.30
N VAL A 61 -6.58 4.65 2.95
CA VAL A 61 -7.08 4.45 4.32
C VAL A 61 -8.57 4.77 4.31
N ASN A 62 -9.41 3.74 4.38
CA ASN A 62 -10.87 3.88 4.47
C ASN A 62 -11.49 4.76 3.37
N GLU A 63 -10.89 4.78 2.18
CA GLU A 63 -11.37 5.59 1.06
C GLU A 63 -12.58 4.93 0.38
N LYS A 64 -13.47 5.76 -0.17
CA LYS A 64 -14.64 5.28 -0.91
C LYS A 64 -14.22 4.52 -2.16
N MET A 65 -14.94 3.44 -2.46
CA MET A 65 -14.64 2.56 -3.59
C MET A 65 -14.57 3.33 -4.90
N GLU A 66 -15.52 4.23 -5.13
CA GLU A 66 -15.60 5.06 -6.35
C GLU A 66 -14.33 5.90 -6.53
N ARG A 67 -13.82 6.48 -5.43
CA ARG A 67 -12.61 7.30 -5.45
C ARG A 67 -11.34 6.46 -5.65
N VAL A 68 -11.28 5.27 -5.04
CA VAL A 68 -10.20 4.31 -5.30
C VAL A 68 -10.14 3.97 -6.78
N LEU A 69 -11.27 3.59 -7.38
CA LEU A 69 -11.33 3.23 -8.80
C LEU A 69 -10.97 4.41 -9.71
N GLU A 70 -11.43 5.62 -9.40
CA GLU A 70 -11.07 6.83 -10.15
C GLU A 70 -9.55 7.08 -10.15
N ILE A 71 -8.92 7.03 -8.98
CA ILE A 71 -7.46 7.23 -8.84
C ILE A 71 -6.70 6.12 -9.56
N CYS A 72 -7.13 4.86 -9.42
CA CYS A 72 -6.45 3.73 -10.04
C CYS A 72 -6.54 3.79 -11.57
N SER A 73 -7.69 4.21 -12.10
CA SER A 73 -7.88 4.44 -13.52
C SER A 73 -7.00 5.59 -14.02
N LEU A 74 -7.01 6.74 -13.33
CA LEU A 74 -6.22 7.92 -13.68
C LEU A 74 -4.72 7.61 -13.76
N TYR A 75 -4.18 6.92 -12.75
CA TYR A 75 -2.74 6.63 -12.66
C TYR A 75 -2.35 5.28 -13.27
N GLN A 76 -3.32 4.51 -13.78
CA GLN A 76 -3.14 3.14 -14.26
C GLN A 76 -2.43 2.24 -13.23
N ILE A 77 -2.82 2.33 -11.97
CA ILE A 77 -2.26 1.53 -10.87
C ILE A 77 -3.17 0.35 -10.59
N PHE A 78 -2.59 -0.85 -10.53
CA PHE A 78 -3.33 -2.10 -10.30
C PHE A 78 -3.02 -2.77 -8.96
N HIS A 79 -2.09 -2.22 -8.18
CA HIS A 79 -1.73 -2.72 -6.86
C HIS A 79 -2.20 -1.74 -5.80
N LEU A 80 -2.98 -2.24 -4.86
CA LEU A 80 -3.63 -1.43 -3.83
C LEU A 80 -3.12 -1.86 -2.46
N GLN A 81 -2.66 -0.90 -1.67
CA GLN A 81 -2.41 -1.11 -0.25
C GLN A 81 -3.57 -0.54 0.57
N LEU A 82 -4.33 -1.41 1.20
CA LEU A 82 -5.46 -1.06 2.05
C LEU A 82 -5.00 -1.01 3.51
N HIS A 83 -4.77 0.20 4.00
CA HIS A 83 -4.09 0.44 5.26
C HIS A 83 -5.04 0.84 6.41
N GLY A 84 -6.33 0.97 6.12
CA GLY A 84 -7.35 1.27 7.12
C GLY A 84 -8.01 0.02 7.72
N THR A 85 -9.29 0.17 8.03
CA THR A 85 -10.18 -0.86 8.58
C THR A 85 -11.18 -1.35 7.51
N GLU A 86 -10.76 -1.34 6.23
CA GLU A 86 -11.60 -1.77 5.11
C GLU A 86 -12.08 -3.22 5.32
N SER A 87 -13.35 -3.49 5.01
CA SER A 87 -13.95 -4.79 5.24
C SER A 87 -13.38 -5.86 4.29
N VAL A 88 -13.56 -7.14 4.65
CA VAL A 88 -13.24 -8.28 3.77
C VAL A 88 -13.98 -8.18 2.44
N GLU A 89 -15.25 -7.78 2.48
CA GLU A 89 -16.05 -7.60 1.27
C GLU A 89 -15.49 -6.50 0.37
N TYR A 90 -15.05 -5.37 0.95
CA TYR A 90 -14.39 -4.31 0.20
C TYR A 90 -13.14 -4.82 -0.52
N CYS A 91 -12.29 -5.59 0.19
CA CYS A 91 -11.09 -6.20 -0.38
C CYS A 91 -11.44 -7.19 -1.50
N LYS A 92 -12.46 -8.04 -1.26
CA LYS A 92 -12.92 -9.06 -2.20
C LYS A 92 -13.46 -8.45 -3.50
N VAL A 93 -14.25 -7.39 -3.40
CA VAL A 93 -14.77 -6.66 -4.57
C VAL A 93 -13.63 -6.14 -5.44
N LEU A 94 -12.64 -5.47 -4.84
CA LEU A 94 -11.47 -4.98 -5.58
C LEU A 94 -10.65 -6.13 -6.19
N LYS A 95 -10.42 -7.21 -5.45
CA LYS A 95 -9.71 -8.39 -5.96
C LYS A 95 -10.43 -9.00 -7.16
N ASN A 96 -11.76 -9.13 -7.09
CA ASN A 96 -12.59 -9.62 -8.20
C ASN A 96 -12.59 -8.70 -9.42
N MET A 97 -12.32 -7.40 -9.24
CA MET A 97 -12.11 -6.43 -10.33
C MET A 97 -10.71 -6.53 -10.95
N GLY A 98 -9.84 -7.41 -10.45
CA GLY A 98 -8.49 -7.65 -11.00
C GLY A 98 -7.37 -6.85 -10.31
N PHE A 99 -7.65 -6.19 -9.19
CA PHE A 99 -6.61 -5.51 -8.42
C PHE A 99 -5.82 -6.49 -7.55
N THR A 100 -4.51 -6.26 -7.43
CA THR A 100 -3.67 -6.93 -6.44
C THR A 100 -3.80 -6.22 -5.10
N ILE A 101 -4.15 -6.95 -4.05
CA ILE A 101 -4.46 -6.39 -2.73
C ILE A 101 -3.33 -6.67 -1.74
N ILE A 102 -2.78 -5.60 -1.18
CA ILE A 102 -1.87 -5.63 -0.03
C ILE A 102 -2.66 -5.12 1.17
N LYS A 103 -3.07 -6.01 2.07
CA LYS A 103 -3.79 -5.61 3.29
C LYS A 103 -2.81 -5.34 4.41
N ALA A 104 -2.85 -4.13 4.98
CA ALA A 104 -2.09 -3.86 6.20
C ALA A 104 -2.80 -4.45 7.42
N ILE A 105 -2.04 -5.14 8.25
CA ILE A 105 -2.47 -5.74 9.51
C ILE A 105 -1.71 -5.05 10.64
N PRO A 106 -2.40 -4.37 11.57
CA PRO A 106 -1.75 -3.73 12.70
C PRO A 106 -1.24 -4.81 13.67
N MET A 107 0.05 -4.73 13.99
CA MET A 107 0.70 -5.56 15.00
C MET A 107 0.63 -4.86 16.36
N GLU A 108 0.21 -5.63 17.36
CA GLU A 108 0.20 -5.23 18.77
C GLU A 108 1.18 -6.11 19.57
N ASN A 109 0.86 -6.41 20.82
CA ASN A 109 1.69 -7.26 21.68
C ASN A 109 1.65 -8.74 21.26
N ASP A 110 0.54 -9.17 20.67
CA ASP A 110 0.30 -10.55 20.24
C ASP A 110 0.12 -10.63 18.71
N PHE A 111 0.33 -11.82 18.15
CA PHE A 111 0.11 -12.07 16.73
C PHE A 111 -1.41 -12.08 16.42
N PRO A 112 -1.89 -11.26 15.46
CA PRO A 112 -3.31 -11.09 15.19
C PRO A 112 -3.85 -12.21 14.27
N SER A 113 -3.80 -13.46 14.72
CA SER A 113 -4.19 -14.65 13.93
C SER A 113 -5.57 -14.54 13.31
N GLU A 114 -6.58 -14.10 14.08
CA GLU A 114 -7.95 -13.94 13.60
C GLU A 114 -8.07 -12.94 12.44
N LEU A 115 -7.32 -11.83 12.50
CA LEU A 115 -7.29 -10.85 11.41
C LEU A 115 -6.57 -11.43 10.20
N VAL A 116 -5.45 -12.13 10.42
CA VAL A 116 -4.69 -12.77 9.33
C VAL A 116 -5.57 -13.75 8.58
N GLU A 117 -6.22 -14.69 9.28
CA GLU A 117 -7.13 -15.67 8.69
C GLU A 117 -8.25 -15.00 7.90
N LYS A 118 -8.87 -13.97 8.47
CA LYS A 118 -9.97 -13.22 7.86
C LYS A 118 -9.60 -12.56 6.53
N TYR A 119 -8.36 -12.06 6.39
CA TYR A 119 -7.92 -11.34 5.19
C TYR A 119 -7.08 -12.19 4.23
N LEU A 120 -6.70 -13.41 4.60
CA LEU A 120 -5.80 -14.27 3.84
C LEU A 120 -6.31 -14.57 2.43
N GLU A 121 -7.60 -14.89 2.28
CA GLU A 121 -8.18 -15.25 0.97
C GLU A 121 -8.44 -14.04 0.07
N VAL A 122 -8.69 -12.87 0.68
CA VAL A 122 -9.05 -11.63 -0.03
C VAL A 122 -7.86 -10.70 -0.27
N SER A 123 -6.66 -11.12 0.10
CA SER A 123 -5.42 -10.38 -0.11
C SER A 123 -4.43 -11.21 -0.92
N ASP A 124 -3.49 -10.56 -1.60
CA ASP A 124 -2.35 -11.21 -2.26
C ASP A 124 -1.08 -11.08 -1.42
N TYR A 125 -1.02 -10.02 -0.59
CA TYR A 125 0.01 -9.81 0.41
C TYR A 125 -0.61 -9.30 1.72
N LEU A 126 -0.04 -9.74 2.85
CA LEU A 126 -0.28 -9.15 4.15
C LEU A 126 0.93 -8.30 4.55
N LEU A 127 0.68 -7.07 4.97
CA LEU A 127 1.69 -6.14 5.46
C LEU A 127 1.51 -5.95 6.96
N PHE A 128 2.38 -6.56 7.75
CA PHE A 128 2.41 -6.34 9.20
C PHE A 128 3.06 -4.99 9.50
N ASP A 129 2.29 -4.04 10.03
CA ASP A 129 2.77 -2.71 10.42
C ASP A 129 2.52 -2.48 11.92
N THR A 130 3.35 -1.68 12.58
CA THR A 130 3.17 -1.41 14.00
C THR A 130 1.94 -0.51 14.21
N LYS A 131 1.07 -0.88 15.16
CA LYS A 131 -0.08 -0.06 15.51
C LYS A 131 0.38 1.29 16.06
N THR A 132 -0.14 2.37 15.46
CA THR A 132 0.15 3.75 15.84
C THR A 132 -1.15 4.55 15.84
N GLU A 133 -1.25 5.59 16.68
CA GLU A 133 -2.45 6.44 16.73
C GLU A 133 -2.74 7.13 15.38
N GLN A 134 -1.72 7.32 14.55
CA GLN A 134 -1.82 7.75 13.15
C GLN A 134 -1.52 6.56 12.23
N PHE A 135 -2.21 6.43 11.09
CA PHE A 135 -1.94 5.35 10.14
C PHE A 135 -0.53 5.48 9.52
N GLY A 136 0.39 4.64 9.99
CA GLY A 136 1.76 4.45 9.48
C GLY A 136 2.79 5.54 9.85
N GLY A 137 4.06 5.15 9.95
CA GLY A 137 5.20 6.08 9.98
C GLY A 137 5.65 6.62 11.34
N SER A 138 5.42 5.92 12.45
CA SER A 138 5.89 6.34 13.79
C SER A 138 7.35 6.00 14.10
N GLY A 139 7.95 5.04 13.39
CA GLY A 139 9.27 4.49 13.73
C GLY A 139 9.29 3.52 14.93
N VAL A 140 8.14 3.24 15.54
CA VAL A 140 8.00 2.20 16.59
C VAL A 140 8.00 0.83 15.90
N LYS A 141 8.79 -0.10 16.43
CA LYS A 141 8.88 -1.47 15.92
C LYS A 141 8.08 -2.40 16.81
N PHE A 142 7.32 -3.32 16.22
CA PHE A 142 6.72 -4.44 16.96
C PHE A 142 7.76 -5.54 17.19
N ASN A 143 7.49 -6.47 18.10
CA ASN A 143 8.39 -7.59 18.34
C ASN A 143 8.37 -8.56 17.15
N HIS A 144 9.44 -8.55 16.34
CA HIS A 144 9.56 -9.41 15.16
C HIS A 144 9.55 -10.92 15.49
N GLN A 145 9.79 -11.33 16.75
CA GLN A 145 9.68 -12.74 17.15
C GLN A 145 8.27 -13.30 17.01
N LEU A 146 7.24 -12.43 16.94
CA LEU A 146 5.84 -12.85 16.70
C LEU A 146 5.62 -13.47 15.31
N LEU A 147 6.61 -13.39 14.40
CA LEU A 147 6.53 -13.90 13.04
C LEU A 147 7.38 -15.17 12.81
N ASN A 148 8.03 -15.71 13.86
CA ASN A 148 8.93 -16.87 13.79
C ASN A 148 8.27 -18.15 14.29
#